data_AF-A0A094CPB3-F1
#
_entry.id   AF-A0A094CPB3-F1
#
_cell.length_a   1.000
_cell.length_b   1.000
_cell.length_c   1.000
_cell.angle_alpha   90.00
_cell.angle_beta   90.00
_cell.angle_gamma   90.00
#
_symmetry.space_group_name_H-M   'P 1'
#
loop_
_entity.id
_entity.type
_entity.pdbx_description
1 polymer ?
#
loop_
_entity_poly.entity_id
_entity_poly.type
_entity_poly.pdbx_seq_one_letter_code
_entity_poly.pdbx_strand_id
1 'polypeptide(L)'
;MAEELGVGKSLVIGVPAAFSPGCSNSHIPGFMNHSRIKDAGNVFVVTVNDAFVTKAWAENLDPDGSSGFRFIGDPACTFTKALDLDFDGTAIFGNERSKRYALLVEDGKVKQAFVEPDNTGIDVSAAEKVLG
;
A
#
# COMPACT_ATOMS: atom_id res chain seq x y z
N MET A 1 -4.00 13.00 2.69
CA MET A 1 -2.78 12.19 2.92
C MET A 1 -1.68 13.01 3.60
N ALA A 2 -1.07 14.02 2.97
CA ALA A 2 0.07 14.73 3.57
C ALA A 2 -0.20 15.30 4.97
N GLU A 3 -1.32 16.00 5.17
CA GLU A 3 -1.73 16.53 6.49
C GLU A 3 -1.96 15.41 7.52
N GLU A 4 -2.60 14.31 7.10
CA GLU A 4 -2.93 13.18 7.96
C GLU A 4 -1.72 12.34 8.34
N LEU A 5 -0.73 12.24 7.44
CA LEU A 5 0.56 11.63 7.76
C LEU A 5 1.32 12.49 8.77
N GLY A 6 1.09 13.81 8.80
CA GLY A 6 1.79 14.77 9.66
C GLY A 6 1.41 14.71 11.13
N VAL A 7 0.40 13.92 11.51
CA VAL A 7 -0.09 13.82 12.89
C VAL A 7 -0.39 12.38 13.26
N GLY A 8 0.20 11.90 14.34
CA GLY A 8 -0.05 10.56 14.88
C GLY A 8 0.56 9.46 14.02
N LYS A 9 0.02 8.24 14.16
CA LYS A 9 0.52 7.04 13.47
C LYS A 9 -0.24 6.80 12.17
N SER A 10 0.49 6.37 11.15
CA SER A 10 -0.06 5.92 9.89
C SER A 10 0.73 4.74 9.33
N LEU A 11 0.08 3.88 8.58
CA LEU A 11 0.66 2.81 7.79
C LEU A 11 0.40 3.09 6.30
N VAL A 12 1.47 3.19 5.51
CA VAL A 12 1.39 3.33 4.05
C VAL A 12 1.81 2.03 3.39
N ILE A 13 0.92 1.40 2.64
CA ILE A 13 1.15 0.13 1.95
C ILE A 13 1.21 0.41 0.45
N GLY A 14 2.34 0.17 -0.18
CA GLY A 14 2.50 0.26 -1.63
C GLY A 14 2.30 -1.10 -2.27
N VAL A 15 1.57 -1.15 -3.40
CA VAL A 15 1.37 -2.38 -4.17
C VAL A 15 1.66 -2.20 -5.67
N PRO A 16 2.16 -3.24 -6.37
CA PRO A 16 2.45 -3.14 -7.80
C PRO A 16 1.23 -2.93 -8.70
N ALA A 17 0.10 -3.56 -8.37
CA ALA A 17 -1.08 -3.52 -9.22
C ALA A 17 -2.36 -3.88 -8.46
N ALA A 18 -3.36 -3.00 -8.56
CA ALA A 18 -4.75 -3.33 -8.28
C ALA A 18 -5.17 -4.59 -9.06
N PHE A 19 -6.03 -5.41 -8.46
CA PHE A 19 -6.53 -6.69 -9.00
C PHE A 19 -5.50 -7.81 -9.23
N SER A 20 -4.20 -7.61 -8.99
CA SER A 20 -3.22 -8.70 -9.11
C SER A 20 -3.33 -9.72 -7.95
N PRO A 21 -3.06 -11.02 -8.19
CA PRO A 21 -3.33 -12.08 -7.20
C PRO A 21 -2.66 -11.84 -5.84
N GLY A 22 -1.38 -11.46 -5.82
CA GLY A 22 -0.66 -11.24 -4.57
C GLY A 22 -1.22 -10.05 -3.76
N CYS A 23 -1.65 -8.99 -4.44
CA CYS A 23 -2.20 -7.81 -3.78
C CYS A 23 -3.61 -8.07 -3.24
N SER A 24 -4.46 -8.72 -4.05
CA SER A 24 -5.87 -8.92 -3.75
C SER A 24 -6.18 -10.10 -2.84
N ASN A 25 -5.37 -11.16 -2.87
CA ASN A 25 -5.68 -12.40 -2.14
C ASN A 25 -4.87 -12.55 -0.85
N SER A 26 -3.76 -11.83 -0.71
CA SER A 26 -2.80 -12.06 0.39
C SER A 26 -2.36 -10.78 1.08
N HIS A 27 -1.80 -9.82 0.35
CA HIS A 27 -1.15 -8.66 0.98
C HIS A 27 -2.15 -7.76 1.72
N ILE A 28 -3.11 -7.16 1.01
CA ILE A 28 -4.08 -6.24 1.62
C ILE A 28 -5.04 -6.97 2.59
N PRO A 29 -5.63 -8.13 2.24
CA PRO A 29 -6.45 -8.87 3.19
C PRO A 29 -5.67 -9.30 4.45
N GLY A 30 -4.36 -9.55 4.32
CA GLY A 30 -3.50 -9.85 5.47
C GLY A 30 -3.49 -8.71 6.49
N PHE A 31 -3.41 -7.45 6.04
CA PHE A 31 -3.50 -6.29 6.93
C PHE A 31 -4.91 -6.07 7.48
N MET A 32 -5.95 -6.19 6.63
CA MET A 32 -7.34 -6.00 7.06
C MET A 32 -7.74 -6.96 8.18
N ASN A 33 -7.24 -8.19 8.14
CA ASN A 33 -7.55 -9.24 9.12
C ASN A 33 -6.58 -9.26 10.32
N HIS A 34 -5.55 -8.42 10.34
CA HIS A 34 -4.55 -8.44 11.40
C HIS A 34 -5.09 -7.79 12.69
N SER A 35 -4.96 -8.46 13.83
CA SER A 35 -5.51 -8.00 15.12
C SER A 35 -4.98 -6.62 15.55
N ARG A 36 -3.71 -6.33 15.23
CA ARG A 36 -3.02 -5.08 15.57
C ARG A 36 -3.16 -3.96 14.54
N ILE A 37 -3.96 -4.13 13.48
CA ILE A 37 -4.09 -3.11 12.43
C ILE A 37 -4.58 -1.76 12.97
N LYS A 38 -5.44 -1.79 14.00
CA LYS A 38 -5.97 -0.59 14.65
C LYS A 38 -4.88 0.23 15.36
N ASP A 39 -3.81 -0.41 15.80
CA ASP A 39 -2.68 0.26 16.48
C ASP A 39 -1.78 1.03 15.49
N ALA A 40 -1.92 0.73 14.19
CA ALA A 40 -1.18 1.38 13.12
C ALA A 40 -1.73 2.78 12.75
N GLY A 41 -2.90 3.15 13.28
CA GLY A 41 -3.55 4.43 13.01
C GLY A 41 -4.19 4.49 11.63
N ASN A 42 -3.96 5.55 10.87
CA ASN A 42 -4.52 5.69 9.53
C ASN A 42 -3.82 4.72 8.56
N VAL A 43 -4.60 3.98 7.76
CA VAL A 43 -4.03 3.04 6.78
C VAL A 43 -4.31 3.54 5.36
N PHE A 44 -3.23 3.69 4.58
CA PHE A 44 -3.27 4.11 3.20
C PHE A 44 -2.73 3.00 2.30
N VAL A 45 -3.48 2.64 1.26
CA VAL A 45 -3.03 1.70 0.22
C VAL A 45 -2.78 2.48 -1.06
N VAL A 46 -1.54 2.48 -1.53
CA VAL A 46 -1.10 3.23 -2.71
C VAL A 46 -0.82 2.26 -3.86
N THR A 47 -1.36 2.58 -5.04
CA THR A 47 -1.10 1.82 -6.27
C THR A 47 -0.92 2.75 -7.46
N VAL A 48 -0.05 2.38 -8.41
CA VAL A 48 0.13 3.10 -9.68
C VAL A 48 -0.97 2.66 -10.65
N ASN A 49 -2.18 3.12 -10.36
CA ASN A 49 -3.39 3.00 -11.17
C ASN A 49 -4.16 4.32 -11.11
N ASP A 50 -5.07 4.54 -12.05
CA ASP A 50 -6.02 5.64 -11.97
C ASP A 50 -7.02 5.46 -10.82
N ALA A 51 -7.70 6.56 -10.47
CA ALA A 51 -8.64 6.58 -9.36
C ALA A 51 -9.88 5.70 -9.60
N PHE A 52 -10.27 5.45 -10.85
CA PHE A 52 -11.45 4.62 -11.15
C PHE A 52 -11.15 3.15 -10.89
N VAL A 53 -10.02 2.65 -11.39
CA VAL A 53 -9.54 1.29 -11.11
C VAL A 53 -9.29 1.12 -9.61
N THR A 54 -8.63 2.09 -8.98
CA THR A 54 -8.32 2.04 -7.54
C THR A 54 -9.59 2.00 -6.69
N LYS A 55 -10.60 2.80 -7.03
CA LYS A 55 -11.90 2.79 -6.34
C LYS A 55 -12.60 1.44 -6.48
N ALA A 56 -12.72 0.93 -7.72
CA ALA A 56 -13.38 -0.35 -7.95
C ALA A 56 -12.67 -1.51 -7.26
N TRP A 57 -11.34 -1.47 -7.17
CA TRP A 57 -10.55 -2.45 -6.43
C TRP A 57 -10.77 -2.36 -4.92
N ALA A 58 -10.84 -1.14 -4.37
CA ALA A 58 -11.15 -0.93 -2.96
C ALA A 58 -12.53 -1.50 -2.59
N GLU A 59 -13.56 -1.19 -3.39
CA GLU A 59 -14.93 -1.72 -3.22
C GLU A 59 -14.99 -3.25 -3.38
N ASN A 60 -14.08 -3.84 -4.17
CA ASN A 60 -13.97 -5.29 -4.30
C ASN A 60 -13.34 -5.96 -3.08
N LEU A 61 -12.35 -5.31 -2.43
CA LEU A 61 -11.67 -5.85 -1.25
C LEU A 61 -12.42 -5.60 0.05
N ASP A 62 -13.11 -4.46 0.16
CA ASP A 62 -13.81 -4.00 1.35
C ASP A 62 -15.23 -3.53 0.98
N PRO A 63 -16.12 -4.46 0.58
CA PRO A 63 -17.43 -4.12 0.00
C PRO A 63 -18.37 -3.42 0.97
N ASP A 64 -18.18 -3.58 2.28
CA ASP A 64 -18.95 -2.90 3.32
C ASP A 64 -18.25 -1.65 3.86
N GLY A 65 -17.01 -1.36 3.40
CA GLY A 65 -16.21 -0.22 3.84
C GLY A 65 -15.78 -0.31 5.32
N SER A 66 -15.79 -1.51 5.91
CA SER A 66 -15.57 -1.71 7.34
C SER A 66 -14.09 -1.66 7.75
N SER A 67 -13.16 -1.83 6.81
CA SER A 67 -11.72 -1.81 7.11
C SER A 67 -11.22 -0.43 7.56
N GLY A 68 -11.87 0.64 7.09
CA GLY A 68 -11.39 2.02 7.27
C GLY A 68 -10.14 2.36 6.45
N PHE A 69 -9.70 1.48 5.54
CA PHE A 69 -8.52 1.69 4.71
C PHE A 69 -8.82 2.70 3.60
N ARG A 70 -7.85 3.57 3.30
CA ARG A 70 -7.95 4.54 2.22
C ARG A 70 -7.09 4.14 1.04
N PHE A 71 -7.72 3.82 -0.07
CA PHE A 71 -7.03 3.47 -1.31
C PHE A 71 -6.77 4.72 -2.16
N ILE A 72 -5.52 4.89 -2.60
CA ILE A 72 -5.01 6.07 -3.30
C ILE A 72 -4.40 5.61 -4.63
N GLY A 73 -4.95 6.14 -5.73
CA GLY A 73 -4.34 5.98 -7.05
C GLY A 73 -3.25 7.04 -7.26
N ASP A 74 -2.05 6.60 -7.65
CA ASP A 74 -0.93 7.44 -8.09
C ASP A 74 -0.68 7.22 -9.59
N PRO A 75 -1.60 7.64 -10.48
CA PRO A 75 -1.56 7.27 -11.90
C PRO A 75 -0.29 7.74 -12.62
N ALA A 76 0.29 8.85 -12.16
CA ALA A 76 1.51 9.42 -12.74
C ALA A 76 2.79 8.90 -12.07
N CYS A 77 2.69 7.96 -11.12
CA CYS A 77 3.82 7.43 -10.35
C CYS A 77 4.60 8.53 -9.59
N THR A 78 3.98 9.68 -9.34
CA THR A 78 4.67 10.88 -8.82
C THR A 78 5.00 10.76 -7.34
N PHE A 79 4.06 10.25 -6.55
CA PHE A 79 4.27 9.99 -5.14
C PHE A 79 5.26 8.84 -4.95
N THR A 80 5.08 7.78 -5.72
CA THR A 80 5.90 6.58 -5.67
C THR A 80 7.36 6.88 -6.00
N LYS A 81 7.61 7.67 -7.06
CA LYS A 81 8.95 8.14 -7.44
C LYS A 81 9.58 9.08 -6.42
N ALA A 82 8.78 9.95 -5.78
CA ALA A 82 9.30 10.85 -4.76
C ALA A 82 9.86 10.11 -3.52
N LEU A 83 9.54 8.82 -3.38
CA LEU A 83 10.06 7.94 -2.34
C LEU A 83 11.15 6.97 -2.83
N ASP A 84 11.54 7.02 -4.11
CA ASP A 84 12.41 6.03 -4.76
C ASP A 84 11.88 4.57 -4.65
N LEU A 85 10.56 4.45 -4.59
CA LEU A 85 9.84 3.17 -4.44
C LEU A 85 9.20 2.70 -5.75
N ASP A 86 9.57 3.26 -6.89
CA ASP A 86 9.15 2.78 -8.20
C ASP A 86 10.11 1.72 -8.76
N PHE A 87 9.62 0.91 -9.70
CA PHE A 87 10.43 0.01 -10.52
C PHE A 87 9.87 -0.08 -11.94
N ASP A 88 10.71 -0.49 -12.90
CA ASP A 88 10.27 -0.76 -14.26
C ASP A 88 9.41 -2.02 -14.31
N GLY A 89 8.09 -1.81 -14.32
CA GLY A 89 7.08 -2.83 -14.46
C GLY A 89 6.59 -3.04 -15.89
N THR A 90 7.17 -2.35 -16.88
CA THR A 90 6.57 -2.17 -18.21
C THR A 90 6.26 -3.49 -18.90
N ALA A 91 7.16 -4.47 -18.79
CA ALA A 91 7.01 -5.78 -19.44
C ALA A 91 5.78 -6.58 -18.97
N ILE A 92 5.33 -6.36 -17.72
CA ILE A 92 4.22 -7.10 -17.10
C ILE A 92 2.97 -6.24 -16.98
N PHE A 93 3.16 -4.95 -16.68
CA PHE A 93 2.10 -4.05 -16.25
C PHE A 93 1.83 -2.89 -17.21
N GLY A 94 2.64 -2.73 -18.26
CA GLY A 94 2.51 -1.69 -19.29
C GLY A 94 3.13 -0.34 -18.96
N ASN A 95 3.59 -0.12 -17.72
CA ASN A 95 4.26 1.10 -17.26
C ASN A 95 5.09 0.82 -16.00
N GLU A 96 5.83 1.81 -15.53
CA GLU A 96 6.46 1.80 -14.20
C GLU A 96 5.41 1.61 -13.10
N ARG A 97 5.78 0.89 -12.04
CA ARG A 97 4.88 0.56 -10.92
C ARG A 97 5.53 0.81 -9.57
N SER A 98 4.69 0.84 -8.54
CA SER A 98 5.16 0.84 -7.15
C SER A 98 5.73 -0.51 -6.79
N LYS A 99 6.92 -0.53 -6.19
CA LYS A 99 7.39 -1.68 -5.43
C LYS A 99 6.33 -2.03 -4.38
N ARG A 100 6.32 -3.28 -3.94
CA ARG A 100 5.57 -3.67 -2.77
C ARG A 100 6.33 -3.25 -1.52
N TYR A 101 5.64 -2.54 -0.64
CA TYR A 101 6.21 -2.11 0.62
C TYR A 101 5.15 -1.85 1.69
N ALA A 102 5.62 -1.70 2.93
CA ALA A 102 4.88 -1.10 4.03
C ALA A 102 5.77 -0.09 4.77
N LEU A 103 5.25 1.10 5.05
CA LEU A 103 5.94 2.15 5.80
C LEU A 103 5.15 2.46 7.07
N LEU A 104 5.80 2.35 8.22
CA LEU A 104 5.29 2.87 9.48
C LEU A 104 5.69 4.33 9.60
N VAL A 105 4.71 5.22 9.60
CA VAL A 105 4.88 6.67 9.64
C VAL A 105 4.35 7.19 10.96
N GLU A 106 5.09 8.10 11.59
CA GLU A 106 4.66 8.81 12.78
C GLU A 106 5.07 10.28 12.66
N ASP A 107 4.08 11.18 12.78
CA ASP A 107 4.23 12.63 12.69
C ASP A 107 5.03 13.07 11.43
N GLY A 108 4.63 12.52 10.29
CA GLY A 108 5.18 12.83 8.96
C GLY A 108 6.52 12.16 8.66
N LYS A 109 7.06 11.34 9.57
CA LYS A 109 8.37 10.70 9.42
C LYS A 109 8.23 9.19 9.32
N VAL A 110 8.87 8.60 8.30
CA VAL A 110 9.02 7.15 8.20
C VAL A 110 9.90 6.66 9.35
N LYS A 111 9.33 5.82 10.23
CA LYS A 111 10.03 5.19 11.36
C LYS A 111 10.61 3.83 10.98
N GLN A 112 9.89 3.09 10.15
CA GLN A 112 10.33 1.80 9.62
C GLN A 112 9.83 1.64 8.19
N ALA A 113 10.65 1.00 7.36
CA ALA A 113 10.35 0.71 5.97
C ALA A 113 10.58 -0.78 5.69
N PHE A 114 9.57 -1.43 5.14
CA PHE A 114 9.58 -2.84 4.78
C PHE A 114 9.39 -2.91 3.26
N VAL A 115 10.49 -2.87 2.51
CA VAL A 115 10.47 -2.83 1.04
C VAL A 115 10.91 -4.18 0.51
N GLU A 116 10.11 -4.78 -0.36
CA GLU A 116 10.42 -6.09 -0.93
C GLU A 116 11.68 -6.02 -1.82
N PRO A 117 12.68 -6.89 -1.62
CA PRO A 117 13.95 -6.82 -2.33
C PRO A 117 13.82 -7.15 -3.82
N ASP A 118 12.80 -7.90 -4.19
CA ASP A 118 12.46 -8.28 -5.57
C ASP A 118 11.38 -7.38 -6.19
N ASN A 119 11.05 -6.26 -5.52
CA ASN A 119 10.02 -5.29 -5.85
C ASN A 119 8.56 -5.78 -5.73
N THR A 120 8.26 -7.07 -5.75
CA THR A 120 6.87 -7.55 -5.98
C THR A 120 6.43 -8.72 -5.10
N GLY A 121 7.37 -9.45 -4.50
CA GLY A 121 7.15 -10.56 -3.58
C GLY A 121 6.37 -10.15 -2.34
N ILE A 122 6.03 -11.10 -1.47
CA ILE A 122 5.34 -10.84 -0.20
C ILE A 122 6.08 -11.60 0.88
N ASP A 123 6.99 -10.92 1.57
CA ASP A 123 7.71 -11.44 2.72
C ASP A 123 7.88 -10.33 3.76
N VAL A 124 8.83 -9.42 3.54
CA VAL A 124 9.17 -8.40 4.55
C VAL A 124 8.04 -7.39 4.76
N SER A 125 7.22 -7.14 3.73
CA SER A 125 6.08 -6.22 3.78
C SER A 125 4.76 -6.89 4.19
N ALA A 126 4.77 -8.18 4.55
CA ALA A 126 3.58 -8.88 5.02
C ALA A 126 3.10 -8.34 6.38
N ALA A 127 1.79 -8.37 6.62
CA ALA A 127 1.17 -7.82 7.84
C ALA A 127 1.80 -8.38 9.13
N GLU A 128 2.07 -9.68 9.17
CA GLU A 128 2.75 -10.34 10.30
C GLU A 128 4.15 -9.77 10.57
N LYS A 129 4.93 -9.42 9.53
CA LYS A 129 6.27 -8.85 9.72
C LYS A 129 6.22 -7.39 10.17
N VAL A 130 5.22 -6.66 9.67
CA VAL A 130 5.08 -5.21 9.86
C VAL A 130 4.42 -4.89 11.20
N LEU A 131 3.38 -5.63 11.56
CA LEU A 131 2.58 -5.39 12.76
C LEU A 131 2.96 -6.34 13.89
N GLY A 132 3.42 -7.55 13.57
CA GLY A 132 3.90 -8.58 14.48
C GLY A 132 2.82 -9.46 15.09
#